data_AF-A0A7T5R0L9-F1
#
_entry.id   AF-A0A7T5R0L9-F1
#
_cell.length_a   1.000
_cell.length_b   1.000
_cell.length_c   1.000
_cell.angle_alpha   90.00
_cell.angle_beta   90.00
_cell.angle_gamma   90.00
#
_symmetry.space_group_name_H-M   'P 1'
#
loop_
_entity.id
_entity.type
_entity.pdbx_description
1 polymer ?
#
loop_
_entity_poly.entity_id
_entity_poly.type
_entity_poly.pdbx_seq_one_letter_code
_entity_poly.pdbx_strand_id
1 'polypeptide(L)'
;MSWVSGIFVYFITYWTILFAILPWGNHADPNPAIGHAPSAPANPRLKQKFIATAIVSAIIWLVIFALVKVEVISFHDAARQMSVEMKQ
;
A
#
# COMPACT_ATOMS: atom_id res chain seq x y z
N MET A 1 -2.35 15.43 12.06
CA MET A 1 -1.81 14.07 12.30
C MET A 1 -0.61 14.16 13.23
N SER A 2 -0.48 13.22 14.17
CA SER A 2 0.77 13.05 14.94
C SER A 2 1.83 12.38 14.07
N TRP A 3 3.11 12.54 14.43
CA TRP A 3 4.24 11.94 13.70
C TRP A 3 4.16 10.40 13.70
N VAL A 4 3.81 9.80 14.85
CA VAL A 4 3.61 8.35 14.98
C VAL A 4 2.49 7.88 14.04
N SER A 5 1.33 8.52 14.07
CA SER A 5 0.20 8.17 13.19
C SER A 5 0.58 8.29 11.71
N GLY A 6 1.32 9.34 11.34
CA GLY A 6 1.81 9.51 9.97
C GLY A 6 2.69 8.34 9.50
N ILE A 7 3.58 7.84 10.35
CA ILE A 7 4.45 6.68 10.05
C ILE A 7 3.62 5.41 9.87
N PHE A 8 2.64 5.14 10.75
CA PHE A 8 1.78 3.97 10.63
C PHE A 8 0.95 3.99 9.34
N VAL A 9 0.37 5.14 9.00
CA VAL A 9 -0.39 5.30 7.76
C VAL A 9 0.50 5.08 6.54
N TYR A 10 1.73 5.64 6.54
CA TYR A 10 2.69 5.38 5.47
C TYR A 10 3.02 3.89 5.36
N PHE A 11 3.29 3.22 6.48
CA PHE A 11 3.66 1.81 6.49
C PHE A 11 2.54 0.91 5.95
N ILE A 12 1.31 1.09 6.41
CA ILE A 12 0.16 0.30 5.93
C ILE A 12 -0.07 0.58 4.43
N THR A 13 -0.05 1.86 4.03
CA THR A 13 -0.18 2.26 2.62
C THR A 13 0.90 1.60 1.76
N TYR A 14 2.15 1.63 2.22
CA TYR A 14 3.28 1.01 1.55
C TYR A 14 3.05 -0.49 1.33
N TRP A 15 2.62 -1.23 2.35
CA TRP A 15 2.31 -2.66 2.23
C TRP A 15 1.17 -2.93 1.25
N THR A 16 0.09 -2.15 1.29
CA THR A 16 -1.02 -2.29 0.34
C THR A 16 -0.55 -2.07 -1.10
N ILE A 17 0.25 -1.03 -1.34
CA ILE A 17 0.75 -0.67 -2.67
C ILE A 17 1.78 -1.69 -3.16
N LEU A 18 2.60 -2.27 -2.28
CA LEU A 18 3.55 -3.32 -2.61
C LEU A 18 2.83 -4.50 -3.28
N PHE A 19 1.75 -4.98 -2.68
CA PHE A 19 0.94 -6.05 -3.25
C PHE A 19 0.20 -5.64 -4.52
N ALA A 20 -0.22 -4.38 -4.64
CA ALA A 20 -0.88 -3.87 -5.84
C ALA A 20 0.09 -3.79 -7.05
N ILE A 21 1.37 -3.48 -6.84
CA ILE A 21 2.36 -3.30 -7.91
C ILE A 21 3.06 -4.62 -8.29
N LEU A 22 3.19 -5.54 -7.34
CA LEU A 22 3.79 -6.87 -7.56
C LEU A 22 3.30 -7.62 -8.80
N PRO A 23 1.99 -7.69 -9.12
CA PRO A 23 1.50 -8.43 -10.30
C PRO A 23 1.86 -7.76 -11.63
N TRP A 24 2.34 -6.50 -11.62
CA TRP A 24 2.67 -5.80 -12.85
C TRP A 24 3.89 -6.42 -13.54
N GLY A 25 3.72 -6.77 -14.83
CA GLY A 25 4.80 -7.22 -15.71
C GLY A 25 5.30 -8.62 -15.37
N ASN A 26 4.46 -9.42 -14.71
CA ASN A 26 4.75 -10.81 -14.41
C ASN A 26 4.55 -11.67 -15.67
N HIS A 27 5.64 -12.05 -16.33
CA HIS A 27 5.62 -12.96 -17.46
C HIS A 27 6.34 -14.25 -17.08
N ALA A 28 5.62 -15.37 -17.16
CA ALA A 28 6.17 -16.69 -16.96
C ALA A 28 7.14 -17.05 -18.10
N ASP A 29 8.16 -17.84 -17.79
CA ASP A 29 9.07 -18.38 -18.80
C ASP A 29 8.32 -19.44 -19.65
N PRO A 30 8.29 -19.34 -21.00
CA PRO A 30 7.68 -20.35 -21.85
C PRO A 30 8.41 -21.72 -21.82
N ASN A 31 9.69 -21.76 -21.41
CA ASN A 31 10.45 -22.99 -21.21
C ASN A 31 11.08 -23.00 -19.82
N PRO A 32 10.29 -23.26 -18.75
CA PRO A 32 10.82 -23.27 -17.40
C PRO A 32 11.85 -24.39 -17.23
N ALA A 33 13.02 -24.06 -16.67
CA ALA A 33 14.04 -25.06 -16.38
C ALA A 33 13.54 -26.06 -15.31
N ILE A 34 14.09 -27.28 -15.32
CA ILE A 34 13.68 -28.36 -14.41
C ILE A 34 13.81 -27.88 -12.95
N GLY A 35 12.70 -27.92 -12.20
CA GLY A 35 12.62 -27.45 -10.81
C GLY A 35 12.09 -26.02 -10.63
N HIS A 36 11.89 -25.25 -11.71
CA HIS A 36 11.19 -23.97 -11.63
C HIS A 36 9.66 -24.15 -11.64
N ALA A 37 8.97 -23.33 -10.84
CA ALA A 37 7.52 -23.26 -10.91
C ALA A 37 7.10 -22.67 -12.28
N PRO A 38 6.18 -23.30 -13.03
CA PRO A 38 5.77 -22.84 -14.36
C PRO A 38 5.20 -21.41 -14.37
N SER A 39 4.68 -20.95 -13.23
CA SER A 39 4.10 -19.63 -13.02
C SER A 39 5.08 -18.59 -12.48
N ALA A 40 6.33 -18.96 -12.19
CA ALA A 40 7.33 -18.02 -11.71
C ALA A 40 7.74 -17.05 -12.83
N PRO A 41 7.84 -15.75 -12.55
CA PRO A 41 8.31 -14.79 -13.54
C PRO A 41 9.76 -15.08 -13.96
N ALA A 42 10.01 -15.02 -15.28
CA ALA A 42 11.35 -15.21 -15.85
C ALA A 42 12.36 -14.17 -15.34
N ASN A 43 11.90 -12.92 -15.14
CA ASN A 43 12.69 -11.86 -14.53
C ASN A 43 11.86 -11.08 -13.51
N PRO A 44 12.03 -11.33 -12.20
CA PRO A 44 11.17 -10.75 -11.17
C PRO A 44 11.38 -9.25 -10.96
N ARG A 45 12.48 -8.65 -11.47
CA ARG A 45 12.76 -7.19 -11.43
C ARG A 45 12.47 -6.54 -10.05
N LEU A 46 12.77 -7.25 -8.95
CA LEU A 46 12.32 -6.90 -7.60
C LEU A 46 12.72 -5.48 -7.18
N LYS A 47 13.95 -5.06 -7.51
CA LYS A 47 14.46 -3.71 -7.17
C LYS A 47 13.60 -2.60 -7.78
N GLN A 48 13.15 -2.78 -9.02
CA GLN A 48 12.34 -1.77 -9.71
C GLN A 48 10.94 -1.70 -9.13
N LYS A 49 10.34 -2.86 -8.80
CA LYS A 49 9.04 -2.92 -8.14
C LYS A 49 9.07 -2.28 -6.75
N PHE A 50 10.17 -2.49 -6.01
CA PHE A 50 10.37 -1.88 -4.69
C PHE A 50 10.46 -0.35 -4.77
N ILE A 51 11.24 0.18 -5.72
CA ILE A 51 11.35 1.64 -5.94
C ILE A 51 10.01 2.23 -6.41
N ALA A 52 9.35 1.58 -7.36
CA ALA A 52 8.03 2.00 -7.83
C ALA A 52 7.01 2.05 -6.68
N THR A 53 7.04 1.03 -5.81
CA THR A 53 6.21 0.99 -4.60
C THR A 53 6.47 2.17 -3.69
N ALA A 54 7.73 2.45 -3.38
CA ALA A 54 8.09 3.58 -2.50
C ALA A 54 7.63 4.93 -3.05
N ILE A 55 7.78 5.16 -4.36
CA ILE A 55 7.34 6.40 -5.02
C ILE A 55 5.82 6.52 -4.98
N VAL A 56 5.10 5.48 -5.40
CA VAL A 56 3.63 5.49 -5.43
C VAL A 56 3.05 5.63 -4.02
N SER A 57 3.59 4.91 -3.04
CA SER A 57 3.15 5.03 -1.65
C SER A 57 3.43 6.41 -1.07
N ALA A 58 4.57 7.04 -1.40
CA ALA A 58 4.89 8.39 -0.93
C ALA A 58 3.92 9.43 -1.50
N ILE A 59 3.55 9.31 -2.77
CA ILE A 59 2.55 10.19 -3.41
C ILE A 59 1.19 10.03 -2.73
N ILE A 60 0.72 8.79 -2.56
CA ILE A 60 -0.57 8.51 -1.92
C ILE A 60 -0.58 9.00 -0.47
N TRP A 61 0.51 8.77 0.27
CA TRP A 61 0.64 9.24 1.64
C TRP A 61 0.61 10.77 1.73
N LEU A 62 1.26 11.49 0.80
CA LEU A 62 1.18 12.95 0.72
C LEU A 62 -0.24 13.44 0.48
N VAL A 63 -1.00 12.75 -0.39
CA VAL A 63 -2.42 13.05 -0.63
C VAL A 63 -3.24 12.82 0.64
N ILE A 64 -3.07 11.69 1.32
CA ILE A 64 -3.74 11.40 2.60
C ILE A 64 -3.41 12.47 3.63
N PHE A 65 -2.13 12.84 3.76
CA PHE A 65 -1.68 13.86 4.71
C PHE A 65 -2.32 15.22 4.42
N ALA A 66 -2.37 15.63 3.14
CA ALA A 66 -3.01 16.87 2.72
C ALA A 66 -4.52 16.86 3.03
N LEU A 67 -5.22 15.78 2.70
CA LEU A 67 -6.66 15.64 2.99
C LEU A 67 -6.97 15.73 4.49
N VAL A 68 -6.14 15.12 5.33
CA VAL A 68 -6.31 15.18 6.79
C VAL A 68 -6.01 16.58 7.33
N LYS A 69 -5.09 17.32 6.71
CA LYS A 69 -4.80 18.72 7.08
C LYS A 69 -5.95 19.68 6.76
N VAL A 70 -6.77 19.38 5.76
CA VAL A 70 -7.89 20.24 5.32
C VAL A 70 -9.17 19.97 6.14
N GLU A 71 -9.12 19.18 7.22
CA GLU A 71 -10.27 18.81 8.07
C GLU A 71 -11.45 18.14 7.35
N VAL A 72 -11.30 17.71 6.08
CA VAL A 72 -12.39 17.07 5.31
C VAL A 72 -12.77 15.69 5.89
N ILE A 73 -11.86 15.05 6.65
CA ILE A 73 -12.08 13.72 7.24
C ILE A 73 -11.59 13.70 8.70
N SER A 74 -12.51 13.91 9.65
CA SER A 74 -12.25 13.67 11.07
C SER A 74 -12.47 12.18 11.39
N PHE A 75 -11.41 11.38 11.32
CA PHE A 75 -11.43 9.99 11.79
C PHE A 75 -11.83 9.87 13.27
N HIS A 76 -11.60 10.92 14.05
CA HIS A 76 -12.01 10.98 15.46
C HIS A 76 -13.53 11.07 15.59
N ASP A 77 -14.20 11.83 14.72
CA ASP A 77 -15.66 11.92 14.74
C ASP A 77 -16.29 10.61 14.24
N ALA A 78 -15.76 10.01 13.16
CA ALA A 78 -16.22 8.71 12.70
C ALA A 78 -16.06 7.61 13.77
N ALA A 79 -14.92 7.58 14.47
CA ALA A 79 -14.68 6.64 15.57
C ALA A 79 -15.58 6.92 16.79
N ARG A 80 -15.80 8.21 17.13
CA ARG A 80 -16.72 8.60 18.21
C ARG A 80 -18.15 8.18 17.87
N GLN A 81 -18.59 8.35 16.63
CA GLN A 81 -19.93 8.00 16.17
C GLN A 81 -20.19 6.49 16.29
N MET A 82 -19.23 5.65 15.86
CA MET A 82 -19.33 4.18 16.04
C MET A 82 -19.37 3.78 17.53
N SER A 83 -18.60 4.44 18.40
CA SER A 83 -18.61 4.13 19.84
C SER A 83 -19.91 4.51 20.56
N VAL A 84 -20.59 5.55 20.07
CA VAL A 84 -21.91 5.97 20.58
C VAL A 84 -22.97 4.97 20.14
N GLU A 85 -22.91 4.51 18.90
CA GLU A 85 -23.86 3.54 18.33
C GLU A 85 -23.76 2.16 18.97
N MET A 86 -22.56 1.68 19.33
CA MET A 86 -22.40 0.41 20.07
C MET A 86 -22.88 0.47 21.53
N LYS A 87 -23.11 1.66 22.08
CA LYS A 87 -23.60 1.86 23.46
C LYS A 87 -25.11 2.04 23.55
N GLN A 88 -25.81 2.16 22.42
CA GLN A 88 -27.28 2.14 22.35
C GLN A 88 -27.79 0.72 22.15
#